data_AF-A0A847QBV4-F1
#
_entry.id   AF-A0A847QBV4-F1
#
_cell.length_a   1.000
_cell.length_b   1.000
_cell.length_c   1.000
_cell.angle_alpha   90.00
_cell.angle_beta   90.00
_cell.angle_gamma   90.00
#
_symmetry.space_group_name_H-M   'P 1'
#
loop_
_entity.id
_entity.type
_entity.pdbx_description
1 polymer ?
#
loop_
_entity_poly.entity_id
_entity_poly.type
_entity_poly.pdbx_seq_one_letter_code
_entity_poly.pdbx_strand_id
1 'polypeptide(L)' 'MDILEKELEQPQLKNKENWEGFIKTQVLDFLIGHNLQAITVDDGAGKKGVIKRTSSGDYKVQITSNETL' A
#
# COMPACT_ATOMS: atom_id res chain seq x y z
N MET A 1 7.70 -28.51 -30.64
CA MET A 1 8.23 -27.18 -31.01
C MET A 1 7.17 -26.63 -31.94
N ASP A 2 6.24 -25.79 -31.50
CA ASP A 2 6.43 -24.59 -30.68
C ASP A 2 5.19 -24.46 -29.74
N ILE A 3 5.27 -24.52 -28.41
CA ILE A 3 5.83 -23.52 -27.48
C ILE A 3 5.72 -22.07 -27.98
N LEU A 4 4.61 -21.64 -28.58
CA LEU A 4 4.44 -20.22 -28.89
C LEU A 4 3.03 -19.65 -28.77
N GLU A 5 2.17 -20.27 -27.97
CA GLU A 5 0.97 -19.61 -27.44
C GLU A 5 1.03 -19.63 -25.91
N LYS A 6 2.16 -19.13 -25.37
CA LYS A 6 2.14 -18.55 -24.03
C LYS A 6 1.41 -17.22 -24.21
N GLU A 7 0.08 -17.28 -24.12
CA GLU A 7 -0.76 -16.11 -23.98
C GLU A 7 -0.03 -15.15 -23.05
N LEU A 8 0.30 -13.98 -23.61
CA LEU A 8 0.82 -12.88 -22.84
C LEU A 8 -0.27 -12.55 -21.84
N GLU A 9 -0.18 -13.12 -20.63
CA GLU A 9 -0.86 -12.62 -19.45
C GLU A 9 -0.44 -11.15 -19.36
N GLN A 10 -1.24 -10.28 -19.99
CA GLN A 10 -1.18 -8.87 -19.75
C GLN A 10 -1.27 -8.75 -18.23
N PRO A 11 -0.31 -8.09 -17.56
CA PRO A 11 -0.42 -7.92 -16.12
C PRO A 11 -1.77 -7.26 -15.92
N GLN A 12 -2.70 -8.00 -15.32
CA GLN A 12 -3.99 -7.45 -14.97
C GLN A 12 -3.64 -6.21 -14.17
N LEU A 13 -3.91 -5.04 -14.74
CA LEU A 13 -3.74 -3.77 -14.05
C LEU A 13 -4.64 -3.89 -12.83
N LYS A 14 -4.06 -4.35 -11.70
CA LYS A 14 -4.73 -4.41 -10.41
C LYS A 14 -5.43 -3.08 -10.29
N ASN A 15 -6.76 -3.12 -10.21
CA ASN A 15 -7.63 -1.95 -10.14
C ASN A 15 -6.89 -0.83 -9.45
N LYS A 16 -6.68 0.30 -10.14
CA LYS A 16 -5.84 1.43 -9.71
C LYS A 16 -6.09 1.68 -8.22
N GLU A 17 -5.21 1.14 -7.37
CA GLU A 17 -5.51 1.01 -5.95
C GLU A 17 -5.58 2.44 -5.40
N ASN A 18 -6.71 2.81 -4.79
CA ASN A 18 -6.83 4.15 -4.24
C ASN A 18 -5.81 4.31 -3.09
N TRP A 19 -5.45 5.55 -2.77
CA TRP A 19 -4.41 5.83 -1.77
C TRP A 19 -4.64 5.09 -0.45
N GLU A 20 -5.88 5.03 0.00
CA GLU A 20 -6.26 4.32 1.22
C GLU A 20 -6.03 2.80 1.12
N GLY A 21 -6.40 2.18 0.00
CA GLY A 21 -6.14 0.77 -0.27
C GLY A 21 -4.65 0.47 -0.21
N PHE A 22 -3.83 1.23 -0.94
CA PHE A 22 -2.37 1.09 -0.93
C PHE A 22 -1.77 1.15 0.48
N ILE A 23 -2.20 2.10 1.33
CA ILE A 23 -1.73 2.20 2.72
C ILE A 23 -2.18 0.98 3.55
N LYS A 24 -3.43 0.53 3.41
CA LYS A 24 -3.99 -0.56 4.23
C LYS A 24 -3.53 -1.95 3.79
N THR A 25 -3.04 -2.11 2.57
CA THR A 25 -2.54 -3.39 2.03
C THR A 25 -1.01 -3.37 2.00
N GLN A 26 -0.43 -2.82 0.94
CA GLN A 26 0.99 -2.96 0.63
C GLN A 26 1.91 -2.36 1.71
N VAL A 27 1.56 -1.18 2.24
CA VAL A 27 2.38 -0.53 3.28
C VAL A 27 2.25 -1.25 4.61
N LEU A 28 1.06 -1.75 4.96
CA LEU A 28 0.85 -2.56 6.15
C LEU A 28 1.62 -3.89 6.07
N ASP A 29 1.52 -4.59 4.93
CA ASP A 29 2.22 -5.85 4.67
C ASP A 29 3.74 -5.67 4.76
N PHE A 30 4.26 -4.57 4.21
CA PHE A 30 5.68 -4.23 4.33
C PHE A 30 6.10 -4.02 5.79
N LEU A 31 5.32 -3.26 6.57
CA LEU A 31 5.59 -3.03 7.99
C LEU A 31 5.61 -4.34 8.78
N ILE A 32 4.66 -5.24 8.52
CA ILE A 32 4.56 -6.55 9.17
C ILE A 32 5.74 -7.44 8.77
N GLY A 33 6.01 -7.55 7.45
CA GLY A 33 7.05 -8.42 6.90
C GLY A 33 8.46 -8.05 7.36
N HIS A 34 8.70 -6.78 7.68
CA HIS A 34 9.98 -6.30 8.21
C HIS A 34 9.96 -6.05 9.73
N ASN A 35 8.90 -6.44 10.42
CA ASN A 35 8.72 -6.28 11.86
C ASN A 35 8.99 -4.84 12.36
N LEU A 36 8.54 -3.85 11.58
CA LEU A 36 8.70 -2.44 11.93
C LEU A 36 7.62 -2.02 12.95
N GLN A 37 7.97 -1.07 13.80
CA GLN A 37 7.03 -0.52 14.78
C GLN A 37 6.15 0.61 14.21
N ALA A 38 6.65 1.32 13.20
CA ALA A 38 5.92 2.39 12.54
C ALA A 38 6.45 2.64 11.13
N ILE A 39 5.58 3.12 10.25
CA ILE A 39 5.93 3.63 8.92
C ILE A 39 5.08 4.86 8.61
N THR A 40 5.68 5.82 7.92
CA THR A 40 5.01 7.01 7.39
C THR A 40 5.32 7.11 5.91
N VAL A 41 4.29 7.28 5.10
CA VAL A 41 4.39 7.43 3.65
C VAL A 41 3.74 8.75 3.27
N ASP A 42 4.45 9.53 2.46
CA ASP A 42 4.02 10.82 1.93
C ASP A 42 4.06 10.72 0.40
N ASP A 43 2.97 11.09 -0.28
CA ASP A 43 2.90 11.03 -1.74
C ASP A 43 3.48 12.27 -2.43
N GLY A 44 3.90 13.28 -1.65
CA GLY A 44 4.40 14.56 -2.16
C GLY A 44 3.33 15.46 -2.78
N ALA A 45 2.06 15.04 -2.77
CA ALA A 45 0.91 15.74 -3.36
C ALA A 45 -0.20 16.00 -2.32
N GLY A 46 0.16 15.98 -1.03
CA GLY A 46 -0.74 16.33 0.07
C GLY A 46 -1.48 15.14 0.69
N LYS A 47 -1.16 13.89 0.31
CA LYS A 47 -1.66 12.70 1.00
C LYS A 47 -0.57 12.07 1.85
N LYS A 48 -0.97 11.67 3.06
CA LYS A 48 -0.09 11.06 4.05
C LYS A 48 -0.75 9.84 4.66
N GLY A 49 0.02 8.77 4.80
CA GLY A 49 -0.35 7.54 5.50
C GLY A 49 0.60 7.30 6.66
N VAL A 50 0.06 6.98 7.84
CA VAL A 50 0.83 6.61 9.03
C VAL A 50 0.29 5.30 9.58
N ILE A 51 1.16 4.31 9.75
CA ILE A 51 0.83 3.05 10.41
C ILE A 51 1.75 2.90 11.61
N LYS A 52 1.17 2.59 12.78
CA LYS A 52 1.91 2.32 14.01
C LYS A 52 1.39 1.05 14.66
N ARG A 53 2.32 0.20 15.11
CA ARG A 53 2.00 -0.95 15.97
C ARG A 53 1.78 -0.45 17.40
N THR A 54 0.71 -0.90 18.03
CA THR A 54 0.42 -0.61 19.44
C THR A 54 1.18 -1.57 20.34
N SER A 55 1.25 -1.25 21.64
CA SER A 55 1.79 -2.18 22.65
C SER A 55 0.99 -3.48 22.79
N SER A 56 -0.30 -3.48 22.42
CA SER A 56 -1.15 -4.68 22.36
C SER A 56 -0.89 -5.55 21.13
N GLY A 57 -0.12 -5.05 20.15
CA GLY A 57 0.16 -5.75 18.90
C GLY A 57 -0.79 -5.43 17.74
N ASP A 58 -1.78 -4.56 17.96
CA ASP A 58 -2.69 -4.06 16.93
C ASP A 58 -2.02 -3.00 16.04
N TYR A 59 -2.66 -2.64 14.92
CA TYR A 59 -2.18 -1.59 14.01
C TYR A 59 -3.15 -0.41 13.98
N LYS A 60 -2.62 0.79 14.26
CA LYS A 60 -3.35 2.04 14.07
C LYS A 60 -2.94 2.67 12.73
N VAL A 61 -3.92 2.86 11.85
CA VAL A 61 -3.75 3.50 10.55
C VAL A 61 -4.38 4.89 10.57
N GLN A 62 -3.63 5.90 10.14
CA GLN A 62 -4.12 7.26 9.91
C GLN A 62 -3.83 7.64 8.46
N ILE A 63 -4.86 8.09 7.76
CA ILE A 63 -4.77 8.55 6.37
C ILE A 63 -5.29 9.98 6.33
N THR A 64 -4.53 10.86 5.71
CA THR A 64 -4.87 12.27 5.53
C THR A 64 -4.76 12.61 4.04
N SER A 65 -5.75 13.31 3.51
CA SER A 65 -5.69 13.92 2.17
C SER A 65 -6.04 15.39 2.29
N ASN A 66 -5.12 16.25 1.86
CA ASN A 66 -5.41 17.66 1.69
C ASN A 66 -5.92 17.88 0.27
N GLU A 67 -7.15 18.39 0.12
CA GLU A 67 -7.64 18.89 -1.15
C GLU A 67 -7.31 20.38 -1.25
N THR A 68 -6.72 20.78 -2.37
CA THR A 68 -6.65 22.19 -2.75
C THR A 68 -7.88 22.46 -3.61
N LEU A 69 -8.78 23.33 -3.13
CA LEU A 69 -9.98 23.76 -3.86
C LEU A 69 -9.63 24.78 -4.95
#